data_AF-A0A4U7D3C0-F1
#
_entry.id   AF-A0A4U7D3C0-F1
#
_cell.length_a   1.000
_cell.length_b   1.000
_cell.length_c   1.000
_cell.angle_alpha   90.00
_cell.angle_beta   90.00
_cell.angle_gamma   90.00
#
_symmetry.space_group_name_H-M   'P 1'
#
loop_
_entity.id
_entity.type
_entity.pdbx_description
1 polymer ?
#
loop_
_entity_poly.entity_id
_entity_poly.type
_entity_poly.pdbx_seq_one_letter_code
_entity_poly.pdbx_strand_id
1 'polypeptide(L)' 'DVARPDRIVFTPELPKTRSGKIMRRLLEDIARGEEFGDVSALRNPEVVGEIESTVRRGDD' A
#
# COMPACT_ATOMS: atom_id res chain seq x y z
N ASP A 1 19.89 10.52 -16.42
CA ASP A 1 19.58 10.29 -15.00
C ASP A 1 18.60 9.15 -14.80
N VAL A 2 18.80 8.36 -13.76
CA VAL A 2 17.89 7.28 -13.34
C VAL A 2 17.12 7.78 -12.12
N ALA A 3 15.79 7.69 -12.15
CA ALA A 3 14.96 8.05 -11.00
C ALA A 3 15.30 7.13 -9.81
N ARG A 4 15.57 7.72 -8.65
CA ARG A 4 15.84 7.01 -7.41
C ARG A 4 14.65 7.20 -6.46
N PRO A 5 14.12 6.13 -5.84
CA PRO A 5 13.06 6.27 -4.86
C PRO A 5 13.61 6.88 -3.57
N ASP A 6 12.85 7.78 -2.95
CA ASP A 6 13.19 8.35 -1.64
C ASP A 6 13.06 7.33 -0.51
N ARG A 7 12.09 6.40 -0.64
CA ARG A 7 11.82 5.37 0.37
C ARG A 7 11.47 4.02 -0.28
N ILE A 8 11.86 2.93 0.37
CA ILE A 8 11.51 1.56 0.01
C ILE A 8 10.85 0.90 1.23
N VAL A 9 9.64 0.38 1.04
CA VAL A 9 8.87 -0.30 2.09
C VAL A 9 8.74 -1.77 1.70
N PHE A 10 9.18 -2.65 2.59
CA PHE A 10 9.02 -4.09 2.41
C PHE A 10 7.68 -4.55 2.99
N THR A 11 6.97 -5.38 2.25
CA THR A 11 5.67 -5.94 2.64
C THR A 11 5.60 -7.41 2.20
N PRO A 12 4.97 -8.31 2.98
CA PRO A 12 4.80 -9.70 2.59
C PRO A 12 3.92 -9.86 1.34
N GLU A 13 2.97 -8.95 1.11
CA GLU A 13 2.16 -8.93 -0.10
C GLU A 13 1.69 -7.52 -0.50
N LEU A 14 1.15 -7.41 -1.72
CA LEU A 14 0.57 -6.16 -2.25
C LEU A 14 -0.95 -6.22 -2.21
N PRO A 15 -1.65 -5.08 -2.11
CA PRO A 15 -3.10 -5.02 -2.21
C PRO A 15 -3.53 -5.44 -3.62
N LYS A 16 -3.98 -6.68 -3.75
CA LYS A 16 -4.44 -7.26 -5.02
C LYS A 16 -5.93 -7.60 -4.96
N THR A 17 -6.64 -7.31 -6.05
CA THR A 17 -8.03 -7.77 -6.24
C THR A 17 -8.11 -9.30 -6.26
N ARG A 18 -9.31 -9.86 -6.15
CA ARG A 18 -9.55 -11.31 -6.38
C ARG A 18 -9.10 -11.81 -7.76
N SER A 19 -9.00 -10.91 -8.74
CA SER A 19 -8.44 -11.19 -10.09
C SER A 19 -6.93 -10.96 -10.21
N GLY A 20 -6.24 -10.61 -9.12
CA GLY A 20 -4.78 -10.45 -9.06
C GLY A 20 -4.26 -9.06 -9.45
N LYS A 21 -5.13 -8.10 -9.78
CA LYS A 21 -4.71 -6.73 -10.14
C LYS A 21 -4.24 -5.98 -8.89
N ILE A 22 -3.07 -5.35 -8.96
CA ILE A 22 -2.58 -4.49 -7.89
C ILE A 22 -3.40 -3.19 -7.86
N MET A 23 -3.98 -2.87 -6.72
CA MET A 23 -4.71 -1.63 -6.49
C MET A 23 -3.76 -0.52 -6.05
N ARG A 24 -3.01 0.03 -7.02
CA ARG A 24 -1.99 1.06 -6.76
C ARG A 24 -2.53 2.32 -6.07
N ARG A 25 -3.80 2.69 -6.31
CA ARG A 25 -4.43 3.84 -5.63
C ARG A 25 -4.31 3.75 -4.11
N LEU A 26 -4.50 2.56 -3.53
CA LEU A 26 -4.42 2.37 -2.09
C LEU A 26 -3.00 2.60 -1.57
N LEU A 27 -1.98 2.24 -2.37
CA LEU A 27 -0.58 2.51 -2.04
C LEU A 27 -0.27 4.01 -2.13
N GLU A 28 -0.90 4.73 -3.06
CA GLU A 28 -0.77 6.18 -3.20
C GLU A 28 -1.44 6.90 -2.02
N ASP A 29 -2.68 6.52 -1.68
CA ASP A 29 -3.42 7.05 -0.52
C ASP A 29 -2.60 6.86 0.76
N ILE A 30 -2.09 5.64 1.01
CA ILE A 30 -1.22 5.35 2.16
C ILE A 30 0.05 6.19 2.14
N ALA A 31 0.74 6.30 0.99
CA ALA A 31 1.98 7.07 0.88
C ALA A 31 1.77 8.58 1.11
N ARG A 32 0.55 9.08 0.86
CA ARG A 32 0.15 10.47 1.14
C ARG A 32 -0.44 10.68 2.53
N GLY A 33 -0.67 9.60 3.29
CA GLY A 33 -1.39 9.66 4.56
C GLY A 33 -2.88 10.02 4.41
N GLU A 34 -3.45 9.77 3.24
CA GLU A 34 -4.86 10.02 2.93
C GLU A 34 -5.73 8.82 3.35
N GLU A 35 -7.01 9.07 3.62
CA GLU A 35 -7.97 8.01 3.92
C GLU A 35 -8.29 7.21 2.66
N PHE A 36 -8.17 5.88 2.72
CA PHE A 36 -8.49 5.01 1.60
C PHE A 36 -9.96 4.55 1.64
N GLY A 37 -10.58 4.56 0.45
CA GLY A 37 -11.96 4.09 0.26
C GLY A 37 -12.11 2.57 0.21
N ASP A 38 -13.18 2.10 -0.44
CA ASP A 38 -13.58 0.68 -0.46
C ASP A 38 -12.45 -0.30 -0.88
N VAL A 39 -12.26 -1.32 -0.03
CA VAL A 39 -11.28 -2.40 -0.16
C VAL A 39 -11.94 -3.78 -0.40
N SER A 40 -13.27 -3.83 -0.54
CA SER A 40 -14.06 -5.07 -0.68
C SER A 40 -13.64 -5.96 -1.87
N ALA A 41 -13.02 -5.36 -2.89
CA ALA A 41 -12.52 -6.05 -4.07
C ALA A 41 -11.20 -6.80 -3.83
N LEU A 42 -10.49 -6.50 -2.74
CA LEU A 42 -9.22 -7.14 -2.39
C LEU A 42 -9.42 -8.60 -2.02
N ARG A 43 -8.43 -9.41 -2.36
CA ARG A 43 -8.33 -10.80 -1.88
C ARG A 43 -8.06 -10.83 -0.37
N ASN A 44 -7.16 -9.95 0.09
CA ASN A 44 -6.89 -9.71 1.50
C ASN A 44 -7.05 -8.21 1.78
N PRO A 45 -8.16 -7.76 2.40
CA PRO A 45 -8.33 -6.37 2.81
C PRO A 45 -7.38 -5.92 3.94
N GLU A 46 -6.94 -6.84 4.81
CA GLU A 46 -6.14 -6.51 6.01
C GLU A 46 -4.74 -5.99 5.65
N VAL A 47 -4.19 -6.40 4.49
CA VAL A 47 -2.88 -5.95 3.99
C VAL A 47 -2.75 -4.43 3.91
N VAL A 48 -3.87 -3.73 3.67
CA VAL A 48 -3.86 -2.26 3.54
C VAL A 48 -3.45 -1.62 4.87
N GLY A 49 -4.01 -2.09 5.98
CA GLY A 49 -3.64 -1.63 7.32
C GLY A 49 -2.23 -2.04 7.75
N GLU A 50 -1.77 -3.22 7.33
CA GLU A 50 -0.39 -3.68 7.60
C GLU A 50 0.65 -2.81 6.89
N ILE A 51 0.42 -2.50 5.61
CA ILE A 51 1.28 -1.61 4.82
C ILE A 51 1.25 -0.21 5.43
N GLU A 52 0.07 0.31 5.76
CA GLU A 52 -0.08 1.61 6.41
C GLU A 52 0.68 1.69 7.75
N SER A 53 0.55 0.67 8.60
CA SER A 53 1.29 0.58 9.87
C SER A 53 2.81 0.59 9.64
N THR A 54 3.28 -0.15 8.64
CA THR A 54 4.71 -0.22 8.30
C THR A 54 5.22 1.11 7.75
N VAL A 55 4.43 1.76 6.89
CA VAL A 55 4.69 3.08 6.33
C VAL A 55 4.82 4.11 7.45
N ARG A 56 3.90 4.13 8.41
CA ARG A 56 3.92 5.10 9.52
C ARG A 56 5.00 4.82 10.56
N ARG A 57 5.41 3.55 10.74
CA ARG A 57 6.51 3.18 11.66
C ARG A 57 7.90 3.53 11.12
N GLY A 58 8.05 3.59 9.80
CA GLY A 58 9.32 3.92 9.15
C GLY A 58 9.62 5.42 9.05
N ASP A 59 8.81 6.27 9.69
CA ASP A 59 8.97 7.73 9.71
C ASP A 59 9.69 8.25 10.98
N ASP A 60 10.30 7.34 11.76
CA ASP A 60 11.27 7.63 12.85
C ASP A 60 12.74 7.59 12.35
#